data_AF-A0A6C0TX05-F1
#
_entry.id   AF-A0A6C0TX05-F1
#
_cell.length_a   1.000
_cell.length_b   1.000
_cell.length_c   1.000
_cell.angle_alpha   90.00
_cell.angle_beta   90.00
_cell.angle_gamma   90.00
#
_symmetry.space_group_name_H-M   'P 1'
#
loop_
_entity.id
_entity.type
_entity.pdbx_description
1 polymer ?
#
loop_
_entity_poly.entity_id
_entity_poly.type
_entity_poly.pdbx_seq_one_letter_code
_entity_poly.pdbx_strand_id
1 'polypeptide(L)'
;MNYRSLNDLSMLINDHAGNFPRDAELVVGASRSGMLVANIIALKLNQPSTDLQTLLRSDASPEIGARRILLVDDCLSSPHSMQQAKEKLEKHRAASVTTLVAFAEREHVLDIDLVLEVLEHPRVYEWNIMHHPLVGQACFDIDGVLCVDPTQAENDDGPVYRNFLSTTRPLHIPSLPIAHLVTSRLEKYRAETEDWLQRNGVRYGTLHMLDLPSAEERRRLNMHHKFKAEVYRNNPLAQLFIESEKAQAIEIMRSAGKPVFCIETNRMYVPGMKQKELDTTQPGGLRKALGKARRLPRRVVDTAVARLMPIAQ
;
A
#
# COMPACT_ATOMS: atom_id res chain seq x y z
N MET A 1 12.57 -9.96 -4.70
CA MET A 1 11.39 -9.46 -3.98
C MET A 1 10.30 -9.22 -5.00
N ASN A 2 9.27 -10.04 -4.98
CA ASN A 2 8.14 -9.99 -5.90
C ASN A 2 7.07 -9.04 -5.33
N TYR A 3 7.14 -7.77 -5.71
CA TYR A 3 6.16 -6.76 -5.29
C TYR A 3 5.04 -6.62 -6.32
N ARG A 4 3.79 -6.48 -5.86
CA ARG A 4 2.65 -6.12 -6.70
C ARG A 4 1.90 -4.92 -6.11
N SER A 5 1.69 -3.92 -6.97
CA SER A 5 0.88 -2.74 -6.67
C SER A 5 -0.60 -2.96 -7.02
N LEU A 6 -1.45 -2.03 -6.61
CA LEU A 6 -2.84 -1.94 -7.07
C LEU A 6 -2.92 -1.79 -8.60
N ASN A 7 -1.96 -1.11 -9.22
CA ASN A 7 -1.91 -1.00 -10.67
C ASN A 7 -1.60 -2.35 -11.32
N ASP A 8 -0.65 -3.11 -10.78
CA ASP A 8 -0.32 -4.46 -11.28
C ASP A 8 -1.51 -5.40 -11.15
N LEU A 9 -2.20 -5.37 -10.00
CA LEU A 9 -3.44 -6.13 -9.79
C LEU A 9 -4.54 -5.73 -10.80
N SER A 10 -4.73 -4.43 -11.04
CA SER A 10 -5.73 -3.94 -11.98
C SER A 10 -5.44 -4.39 -13.42
N MET A 11 -4.17 -4.30 -13.85
CA MET A 11 -3.74 -4.79 -15.16
C MET A 11 -3.93 -6.30 -15.28
N LEU A 12 -3.51 -7.07 -14.27
CA LEU A 12 -3.67 -8.52 -14.24
C LEU A 12 -5.15 -8.93 -14.37
N ILE A 13 -6.05 -8.27 -13.65
CA ILE A 13 -7.50 -8.52 -13.75
C ILE A 13 -8.02 -8.18 -15.16
N ASN A 14 -7.50 -7.12 -15.81
CA ASN A 14 -7.88 -6.80 -17.19
C ASN A 14 -7.43 -7.86 -18.18
N ASP A 15 -6.19 -8.33 -18.05
CA ASP A 15 -5.60 -9.32 -18.95
C ASP A 15 -6.34 -10.67 -18.88
N HIS A 16 -6.92 -10.98 -17.71
CA HIS A 16 -7.72 -12.19 -17.50
C HIS A 16 -9.24 -11.96 -17.61
N ALA A 17 -9.70 -10.76 -17.96
CA ALA A 17 -11.13 -10.43 -17.91
C ALA A 17 -11.99 -11.33 -18.80
N GLY A 18 -11.42 -11.91 -19.87
CA GLY A 18 -12.07 -12.88 -20.75
C GLY A 18 -12.39 -14.23 -20.09
N ASN A 19 -11.66 -14.60 -19.03
CA ASN A 19 -11.71 -15.91 -18.39
C ASN A 19 -12.70 -15.97 -17.22
N PHE A 20 -13.26 -14.84 -16.78
CA PHE A 20 -14.17 -14.80 -15.65
C PHE A 20 -15.53 -15.43 -15.99
N PRO A 21 -16.14 -16.21 -15.07
CA PRO A 21 -17.43 -16.85 -15.30
C PRO A 21 -18.53 -15.80 -15.49
N ARG A 22 -19.09 -15.75 -16.70
CA ARG A 22 -20.11 -14.73 -17.09
C ARG A 22 -21.48 -14.98 -16.47
N ASP A 23 -21.70 -16.20 -16.02
CA ASP A 23 -22.91 -16.65 -15.38
C ASP A 23 -22.88 -16.46 -13.85
N ALA A 24 -21.77 -15.97 -13.27
CA ALA A 24 -21.70 -15.62 -11.86
C ALA A 24 -22.75 -14.56 -11.50
N GLU A 25 -23.49 -14.79 -10.42
CA GLU A 25 -24.57 -13.94 -9.92
C GLU A 25 -24.16 -13.16 -8.66
N LEU A 26 -23.03 -13.54 -8.05
CA LEU A 26 -22.47 -12.93 -6.85
C LEU A 26 -20.96 -13.15 -6.81
N VAL A 27 -20.21 -12.09 -6.49
CA VAL A 27 -18.78 -12.19 -6.19
C VAL A 27 -18.56 -12.10 -4.68
N VAL A 28 -17.90 -13.10 -4.11
CA VAL A 28 -17.65 -13.18 -2.66
C VAL A 28 -16.16 -13.04 -2.42
N GLY A 29 -15.74 -12.03 -1.66
CA GLY A 29 -14.35 -11.88 -1.27
C GLY A 29 -14.04 -12.59 0.05
N ALA A 30 -12.92 -13.32 0.11
CA ALA A 30 -12.33 -13.75 1.36
C ALA A 30 -11.80 -12.52 2.11
N SER A 31 -12.28 -12.30 3.34
CA SER A 31 -11.87 -11.15 4.12
C SER A 31 -10.39 -11.21 4.53
N ARG A 32 -9.63 -10.11 4.52
CA ARG A 32 -10.00 -8.73 4.11
C ARG A 32 -9.51 -8.39 2.70
N SER A 33 -8.33 -8.87 2.31
CA SER A 33 -7.68 -8.48 1.06
C SER A 33 -8.35 -9.08 -0.18
N GLY A 34 -8.97 -10.27 -0.09
CA GLY A 34 -9.81 -10.80 -1.16
C GLY A 34 -10.99 -9.90 -1.54
N MET A 35 -11.51 -9.06 -0.62
CA MET A 35 -12.53 -8.06 -0.96
C MET A 35 -12.04 -7.00 -1.94
N LEU A 36 -10.76 -6.65 -1.93
CA LEU A 36 -10.19 -5.73 -2.90
C LEU A 36 -10.32 -6.30 -4.32
N VAL A 37 -9.93 -7.57 -4.50
CA VAL A 37 -10.01 -8.26 -5.80
C VAL A 37 -11.48 -8.49 -6.19
N ALA A 38 -12.31 -8.94 -5.24
CA ALA A 38 -13.74 -9.17 -5.45
C ALA A 38 -14.46 -7.92 -5.97
N ASN A 39 -14.19 -6.75 -5.36
CA ASN A 39 -14.82 -5.49 -5.78
C ASN A 39 -14.43 -5.09 -7.21
N ILE A 40 -13.16 -5.23 -7.58
CA ILE A 40 -12.71 -4.90 -8.94
C ILE A 40 -13.37 -5.83 -9.96
N ILE A 41 -13.43 -7.14 -9.67
CA ILE A 41 -14.06 -8.13 -10.56
C ILE A 41 -15.57 -7.91 -10.65
N ALA A 42 -16.25 -7.68 -9.52
CA ALA A 42 -17.69 -7.44 -9.45
C ALA A 42 -18.12 -6.24 -10.30
N LEU A 43 -17.36 -5.14 -10.23
CA LEU A 43 -17.61 -3.96 -11.06
C LEU A 43 -17.44 -4.25 -12.55
N LYS A 44 -16.49 -5.12 -12.94
CA LYS A 44 -16.28 -5.52 -14.35
C LYS A 44 -17.36 -6.47 -14.86
N LEU A 45 -17.87 -7.34 -14.00
CA LEU A 45 -18.96 -8.26 -14.32
C LEU A 45 -20.34 -7.63 -14.16
N ASN A 46 -20.43 -6.42 -13.58
CA ASN A 46 -21.66 -5.76 -13.18
C ASN A 46 -22.52 -6.66 -12.27
N GLN A 47 -21.88 -7.28 -11.27
CA GLN A 47 -22.50 -8.18 -10.31
C GLN A 47 -22.41 -7.62 -8.89
N PRO A 48 -23.32 -7.99 -7.97
CA PRO A 48 -23.17 -7.67 -6.56
C PRO A 48 -21.94 -8.35 -5.97
N SER A 49 -21.39 -7.74 -4.90
CA SER A 49 -20.31 -8.34 -4.12
C SER A 49 -20.55 -8.29 -2.62
N THR A 50 -20.00 -9.24 -1.89
CA THR A 50 -20.06 -9.28 -0.43
C THR A 50 -18.86 -10.01 0.18
N ASP A 51 -18.68 -9.86 1.48
CA ASP A 51 -17.68 -10.57 2.26
C ASP A 51 -18.17 -11.98 2.65
N LEU A 52 -17.26 -12.95 2.58
CA LEU A 52 -17.51 -14.35 2.97
C LEU A 52 -18.14 -14.47 4.36
N GLN A 53 -17.62 -13.77 5.36
CA GLN A 53 -18.10 -13.90 6.73
C GLN A 53 -19.51 -13.33 6.90
N THR A 54 -19.82 -12.25 6.20
CA THR A 54 -21.14 -11.62 6.15
C THR A 54 -22.16 -12.52 5.46
N LEU A 55 -21.75 -13.19 4.37
CA LEU A 55 -22.60 -14.14 3.66
C LEU A 55 -22.89 -15.39 4.50
N LEU A 56 -21.93 -15.87 5.30
CA LEU A 56 -22.10 -17.04 6.18
C LEU A 56 -22.91 -16.74 7.46
N ARG A 57 -22.96 -15.48 7.91
CA ARG A 57 -23.77 -15.06 9.07
C ARG A 57 -25.21 -14.71 8.73
N SER A 58 -25.47 -14.33 7.48
CA SER A 58 -26.80 -13.89 7.07
C SER A 58 -27.66 -15.10 6.67
N ASP A 59 -28.31 -15.71 7.66
CA ASP A 59 -29.41 -16.67 7.43
C ASP A 59 -30.60 -16.01 6.69
N ALA A 60 -30.64 -14.67 6.61
CA ALA A 60 -31.85 -13.88 6.35
C ALA A 60 -31.70 -12.75 5.31
N SER A 61 -30.79 -12.83 4.34
CA SER A 61 -30.85 -11.94 3.16
C SER A 61 -31.43 -12.70 1.95
N PRO A 62 -32.77 -12.68 1.76
CA PRO A 62 -33.43 -13.25 0.58
C PRO A 62 -33.08 -12.54 -0.74
N GLU A 63 -32.34 -11.43 -0.70
CA GLU A 63 -31.93 -10.66 -1.88
C GLU A 63 -30.79 -11.30 -2.70
N ILE A 64 -30.15 -12.36 -2.21
CA ILE A 64 -29.11 -13.07 -2.95
C ILE A 64 -29.48 -14.56 -3.05
N GLY A 65 -30.48 -14.86 -3.89
CA GLY A 65 -30.75 -16.22 -4.37
C GLY A 65 -29.71 -16.73 -5.38
N ALA A 66 -28.47 -16.21 -5.31
CA ALA A 66 -27.40 -16.55 -6.24
C ALA A 66 -27.05 -18.03 -6.10
N ARG A 67 -27.22 -18.76 -7.20
CA ARG A 67 -26.85 -20.18 -7.32
C ARG A 67 -25.47 -20.34 -7.93
N ARG A 68 -24.87 -19.28 -8.47
CA ARG A 68 -23.53 -19.29 -9.07
C ARG A 68 -22.69 -18.19 -8.44
N ILE A 69 -21.76 -18.60 -7.59
CA ILE A 69 -20.94 -17.71 -6.78
C ILE A 69 -19.49 -17.78 -7.26
N LEU A 70 -18.86 -16.62 -7.44
CA LEU A 70 -17.42 -16.50 -7.65
C LEU A 70 -16.75 -16.14 -6.31
N LEU A 71 -16.08 -17.11 -5.68
CA LEU A 71 -15.31 -16.91 -4.46
C LEU A 71 -13.90 -16.45 -4.80
N VAL A 72 -13.48 -15.30 -4.29
CA VAL A 72 -12.26 -14.60 -4.68
C VAL A 72 -11.35 -14.36 -3.47
N ASP A 73 -10.04 -14.57 -3.64
CA ASP A 73 -9.02 -14.09 -2.70
C ASP A 73 -7.87 -13.37 -3.42
N ASP A 74 -7.12 -12.55 -2.69
CA ASP A 74 -5.95 -11.86 -3.24
C ASP A 74 -4.76 -12.81 -3.36
N CYS A 75 -4.49 -13.59 -2.33
CA CYS A 75 -3.45 -14.59 -2.38
C CYS A 75 -3.72 -15.80 -1.49
N LEU A 76 -3.20 -16.95 -1.90
CA LEU A 76 -3.23 -18.15 -1.06
C LEU A 76 -2.08 -18.11 -0.06
N SER A 77 -2.45 -18.18 1.22
CA SER A 77 -1.53 -18.52 2.31
C SER A 77 -1.54 -20.03 2.61
N SER A 78 -2.64 -20.72 2.31
CA SER A 78 -2.80 -22.18 2.38
C SER A 78 -3.90 -22.62 1.41
N PRO A 79 -3.73 -23.71 0.64
CA PRO A 79 -4.75 -24.18 -0.30
C PRO A 79 -6.02 -24.70 0.43
N HIS A 80 -5.88 -25.10 1.69
CA HIS A 80 -6.98 -25.68 2.46
C HIS A 80 -8.02 -24.63 2.86
N SER A 81 -7.63 -23.35 3.05
CA SER A 81 -8.57 -22.32 3.50
C SER A 81 -9.62 -22.00 2.44
N MET A 82 -9.21 -21.93 1.17
CA MET A 82 -10.11 -21.65 0.06
C MET A 82 -11.07 -22.82 -0.18
N GLN A 83 -10.56 -24.05 -0.16
CA GLN A 83 -11.40 -25.24 -0.34
C GLN A 83 -12.44 -25.38 0.79
N GLN A 84 -12.04 -25.13 2.05
CA GLN A 84 -12.99 -25.12 3.16
C GLN A 84 -14.04 -24.01 3.04
N ALA A 85 -13.66 -22.83 2.52
CA ALA A 85 -14.59 -21.74 2.27
C ALA A 85 -15.58 -22.09 1.15
N LYS A 86 -15.11 -22.71 0.07
CA LYS A 86 -15.93 -23.25 -1.03
C LYS A 86 -16.97 -24.23 -0.50
N GLU A 87 -16.54 -25.28 0.20
CA GLU A 87 -17.44 -26.30 0.74
C GLU A 87 -18.47 -25.76 1.73
N LYS A 88 -18.07 -24.82 2.58
CA LYS A 88 -19.01 -24.15 3.51
C LYS A 88 -20.06 -23.35 2.77
N LEU A 89 -19.67 -22.62 1.73
CA LEU A 89 -20.59 -21.82 0.91
C LEU A 89 -21.54 -22.69 0.10
N GLU A 90 -21.04 -23.74 -0.55
CA GLU A 90 -21.87 -24.68 -1.32
C GLU A 90 -22.97 -25.29 -0.44
N LYS A 91 -22.61 -25.71 0.78
CA LYS A 91 -23.57 -26.28 1.75
C LYS A 91 -24.54 -25.24 2.29
N HIS A 92 -24.06 -24.05 2.65
CA HIS A 92 -24.89 -23.02 3.28
C HIS A 92 -25.88 -22.37 2.29
N ARG A 93 -25.52 -22.27 1.00
CA ARG A 93 -26.34 -21.59 -0.02
C ARG A 93 -26.97 -22.52 -1.05
N ALA A 94 -26.66 -23.82 -1.03
CA ALA A 94 -27.04 -24.74 -2.10
C ALA A 94 -26.69 -24.18 -3.50
N ALA A 95 -25.49 -23.61 -3.62
CA ALA A 95 -24.99 -22.91 -4.79
C ALA A 95 -23.75 -23.61 -5.36
N SER A 96 -23.50 -23.43 -6.65
CA SER A 96 -22.23 -23.76 -7.30
C SER A 96 -21.22 -22.65 -7.03
N VAL A 97 -20.01 -23.00 -6.60
CA VAL A 97 -18.95 -22.05 -6.26
C VAL A 97 -17.76 -22.26 -7.18
N THR A 98 -17.38 -21.23 -7.92
CA THR A 98 -16.10 -21.16 -8.66
C THR A 98 -15.11 -20.37 -7.82
N THR A 99 -13.89 -20.89 -7.68
CA THR A 99 -12.81 -20.25 -6.92
C THR A 99 -11.86 -19.48 -7.82
N LEU A 100 -11.45 -18.30 -7.38
CA LEU A 100 -10.48 -17.47 -8.07
C LEU A 100 -9.49 -16.89 -7.08
N VAL A 101 -8.20 -16.92 -7.43
CA VAL A 101 -7.15 -16.24 -6.66
C VAL A 101 -6.29 -15.40 -7.59
N ALA A 102 -5.98 -14.16 -7.18
CA ALA A 102 -5.15 -13.29 -7.99
C ALA A 102 -3.70 -13.80 -8.03
N PHE A 103 -3.14 -14.17 -6.88
CA PHE A 103 -1.75 -14.65 -6.78
C PHE A 103 -1.66 -15.98 -6.02
N ALA A 104 -0.97 -16.97 -6.56
CA ALA A 104 -0.73 -18.25 -5.88
C ALA A 104 0.69 -18.75 -6.08
N GLU A 105 1.17 -19.61 -5.17
CA GLU A 105 2.39 -20.38 -5.40
C GLU A 105 2.09 -21.58 -6.29
N ARG A 106 3.10 -22.04 -7.04
CA ARG A 106 2.92 -23.16 -7.97
C ARG A 106 2.36 -24.41 -7.29
N GLU A 107 2.74 -24.66 -6.05
CA GLU A 107 2.29 -25.83 -5.28
C GLU A 107 0.82 -25.73 -4.81
N HIS A 108 0.22 -24.54 -4.85
CA HIS A 108 -1.14 -24.28 -4.34
C HIS A 108 -2.20 -24.14 -5.45
N VAL A 109 -1.84 -24.38 -6.72
CA VAL A 109 -2.75 -24.12 -7.85
C VAL A 109 -3.74 -25.26 -8.14
N LEU A 110 -3.48 -26.48 -7.68
CA LEU A 110 -4.20 -27.67 -8.15
C LEU A 110 -5.69 -27.70 -7.76
N ASP A 111 -6.05 -27.08 -6.63
CA ASP A 111 -7.40 -27.11 -6.08
C ASP A 111 -8.18 -25.80 -6.34
N ILE A 112 -7.73 -24.99 -7.30
CA ILE A 112 -8.30 -23.67 -7.57
C ILE A 112 -8.75 -23.60 -9.03
N ASP A 113 -9.99 -23.18 -9.24
CA ASP A 113 -10.61 -23.16 -10.57
C ASP A 113 -9.94 -22.11 -11.49
N LEU A 114 -9.55 -20.95 -10.92
CA LEU A 114 -8.92 -19.84 -11.64
C LEU A 114 -7.75 -19.22 -10.84
N VAL A 115 -6.54 -19.30 -11.36
CA VAL A 115 -5.37 -18.58 -10.83
C VAL A 115 -4.94 -17.54 -11.86
N LEU A 116 -4.84 -16.26 -11.47
CA LEU A 116 -4.44 -15.21 -12.42
C LEU A 116 -2.92 -15.20 -12.63
N GLU A 117 -2.14 -15.19 -11.55
CA GLU A 117 -0.68 -15.20 -11.63
C GLU A 117 -0.07 -16.18 -10.62
N VAL A 118 0.94 -16.95 -11.06
CA VAL A 118 1.80 -17.74 -10.17
C VAL A 118 2.96 -16.87 -9.67
N LEU A 119 3.04 -16.64 -8.37
CA LEU A 119 3.98 -15.71 -7.73
C LEU A 119 4.69 -16.31 -6.50
N GLU A 120 5.97 -16.64 -6.66
CA GLU A 120 6.78 -17.28 -5.63
C GLU A 120 7.28 -16.30 -4.54
N HIS A 121 7.66 -16.85 -3.38
CA HIS A 121 8.32 -16.07 -2.32
C HIS A 121 9.76 -15.66 -2.69
N PRO A 122 10.30 -14.57 -2.10
CA PRO A 122 9.62 -13.61 -1.24
C PRO A 122 8.74 -12.65 -2.05
N ARG A 123 7.47 -12.52 -1.66
CA ARG A 123 6.47 -11.64 -2.27
C ARG A 123 5.87 -10.68 -1.25
N VAL A 124 5.43 -9.51 -1.71
CA VAL A 124 4.77 -8.48 -0.91
C VAL A 124 3.74 -7.74 -1.76
N TYR A 125 2.68 -7.26 -1.13
CA TYR A 125 1.63 -6.51 -1.81
C TYR A 125 1.51 -5.11 -1.22
N GLU A 126 1.17 -4.14 -2.05
CA GLU A 126 0.93 -2.76 -1.62
C GLU A 126 -0.03 -2.68 -0.42
N TRP A 127 -1.17 -3.37 -0.51
CA TRP A 127 -2.24 -3.29 0.49
C TRP A 127 -1.90 -3.99 1.81
N ASN A 128 -0.82 -4.78 1.88
CA ASN A 128 -0.46 -5.50 3.10
C ASN A 128 0.98 -5.28 3.57
N ILE A 129 1.79 -4.46 2.89
CA ILE A 129 3.22 -4.31 3.18
C ILE A 129 3.50 -3.88 4.63
N MET A 130 2.63 -3.05 5.23
CA MET A 130 2.71 -2.60 6.63
C MET A 130 2.26 -3.63 7.67
N HIS A 131 1.66 -4.73 7.21
CA HIS A 131 1.14 -5.80 8.05
C HIS A 131 1.76 -7.16 7.70
N HIS A 132 2.70 -7.17 6.76
CA HIS A 132 3.36 -8.37 6.27
C HIS A 132 4.40 -8.87 7.28
N PRO A 133 4.58 -10.20 7.47
CA PRO A 133 5.59 -10.75 8.38
C PRO A 133 7.03 -10.25 8.14
N LEU A 134 7.33 -9.81 6.91
CA LEU A 134 8.63 -9.19 6.56
C LEU A 134 8.92 -7.89 7.34
N VAL A 135 7.93 -7.25 7.96
CA VAL A 135 8.16 -6.09 8.85
C VAL A 135 9.15 -6.44 9.98
N GLY A 136 9.07 -7.67 10.51
CA GLY A 136 10.02 -8.20 11.51
C GLY A 136 11.42 -8.49 10.98
N GLN A 137 11.66 -8.24 9.69
CA GLN A 137 12.93 -8.36 8.98
C GLN A 137 13.18 -7.13 8.10
N ALA A 138 12.62 -5.97 8.48
CA ALA A 138 12.71 -4.76 7.68
C ALA A 138 13.30 -3.58 8.46
N CYS A 139 13.93 -2.69 7.70
CA CYS A 139 14.32 -1.36 8.14
C CYS A 139 13.24 -0.35 7.73
N PHE A 140 12.90 0.58 8.61
CA PHE A 140 11.94 1.65 8.33
C PHE A 140 12.59 3.00 8.62
N ASP A 141 12.44 3.95 7.71
CA ASP A 141 12.56 5.35 8.11
C ASP A 141 11.38 5.76 9.01
N ILE A 142 11.53 6.87 9.73
CA ILE A 142 10.49 7.43 10.59
C ILE A 142 9.76 8.56 9.85
N ASP A 143 10.50 9.56 9.39
CA ASP A 143 9.94 10.76 8.77
C ASP A 143 9.49 10.45 7.33
N GLY A 144 8.26 10.81 7.00
CA GLY A 144 7.60 10.47 5.73
C GLY A 144 7.10 9.02 5.63
N VAL A 145 7.37 8.16 6.61
CA VAL A 145 6.91 6.75 6.65
C VAL A 145 5.98 6.53 7.84
N LEU A 146 6.49 6.63 9.07
CA LEU A 146 5.71 6.44 10.29
C LEU A 146 5.00 7.71 10.71
N CYS A 147 5.54 8.88 10.39
CA CYS A 147 4.92 10.19 10.60
C CYS A 147 5.16 11.12 9.42
N VAL A 148 4.46 12.26 9.39
CA VAL A 148 4.71 13.30 8.39
C VAL A 148 6.14 13.83 8.51
N ASP A 149 6.72 14.28 7.39
CA ASP A 149 8.01 14.98 7.39
C ASP A 149 7.91 16.37 8.05
N PRO A 150 8.97 16.84 8.72
CA PRO A 150 9.04 18.21 9.18
C PRO A 150 9.08 19.16 7.98
N THR A 151 8.35 20.27 8.07
CA THR A 151 8.55 21.38 7.14
C THR A 151 9.93 22.02 7.34
N GLN A 152 10.37 22.81 6.34
CA GLN A 152 11.63 23.54 6.46
C GLN A 152 11.67 24.48 7.67
N ALA A 153 10.53 25.07 8.04
CA ALA A 153 10.41 25.96 9.19
C ALA A 153 10.45 25.20 10.52
N GLU A 154 9.95 23.96 10.56
CA GLU A 154 9.99 23.11 11.75
C GLU A 154 11.35 22.46 11.97
N ASN A 155 12.20 22.34 10.94
CA ASN A 155 13.54 21.76 11.01
C ASN A 155 14.59 22.80 11.47
N ASP A 156 14.29 23.53 12.55
CA ASP A 156 15.12 24.60 13.13
C ASP A 156 16.29 24.08 13.99
N ASP A 157 16.38 22.76 14.21
CA ASP A 157 17.32 22.11 15.14
C ASP A 157 17.21 22.67 16.58
N GLY A 158 16.01 23.16 16.94
CA GLY A 158 15.72 23.93 18.13
C GLY A 158 14.35 23.58 18.76
N PRO A 159 13.73 24.54 19.46
CA PRO A 159 12.46 24.32 20.16
C PRO A 159 11.30 23.94 19.23
N VAL A 160 11.28 24.48 18.00
CA VAL A 160 10.19 24.18 17.05
C VAL A 160 10.29 22.73 16.61
N TYR A 161 11.51 22.24 16.34
CA TYR A 161 11.74 20.85 15.98
C TYR A 161 11.39 19.89 17.13
N ARG A 162 11.76 20.20 18.38
CA ARG A 162 11.34 19.36 19.54
C ARG A 162 9.82 19.27 19.68
N ASN A 163 9.12 20.39 19.44
CA ASN A 163 7.66 20.39 19.43
C ASN A 163 7.11 19.51 18.29
N PHE A 164 7.67 19.61 17.08
CA PHE A 164 7.33 18.74 15.96
C PHE A 164 7.52 17.26 16.32
N LEU A 165 8.68 16.86 16.84
CA LEU A 165 8.94 15.45 17.20
C LEU A 165 7.93 14.91 18.22
N SER A 166 7.48 15.77 19.13
CA SER A 166 6.53 15.41 20.18
C SER A 166 5.08 15.35 19.70
N THR A 167 4.74 16.04 18.61
CA THR A 167 3.34 16.25 18.18
C THR A 167 3.04 15.81 16.74
N THR A 168 4.06 15.37 15.99
CA THR A 168 3.92 14.99 14.59
C THR A 168 2.86 13.91 14.39
N ARG A 169 2.11 14.02 13.30
CA ARG A 169 0.98 13.14 13.02
C ARG A 169 1.48 11.79 12.51
N PRO A 170 0.97 10.65 13.03
CA PRO A 170 1.30 9.33 12.48
C PRO A 170 0.77 9.17 11.05
N LEU A 171 1.44 8.32 10.27
CA LEU A 171 1.07 7.90 8.91
C LEU A 171 0.83 6.39 8.86
N HIS A 172 1.87 5.60 8.62
CA HIS A 172 1.75 4.17 8.37
C HIS A 172 2.30 3.35 9.54
N ILE A 173 1.51 3.18 10.59
CA ILE A 173 1.92 2.41 11.78
C ILE A 173 1.77 0.90 11.51
N PRO A 174 2.87 0.12 11.51
CA PRO A 174 2.79 -1.32 11.26
C PRO A 174 2.09 -2.06 12.40
N SER A 175 1.35 -3.12 12.05
CA SER A 175 0.69 -3.97 13.06
C SER A 175 1.64 -4.96 13.72
N LEU A 176 2.84 -5.17 13.17
CA LEU A 176 3.85 -6.11 13.65
C LEU A 176 5.09 -5.34 14.14
N PRO A 177 5.88 -5.92 15.06
CA PRO A 177 7.14 -5.31 15.48
C PRO A 177 8.11 -5.14 14.30
N ILE A 178 8.64 -3.93 14.14
CA ILE A 178 9.66 -3.59 13.13
C ILE A 178 11.02 -4.07 13.62
N ALA A 179 11.87 -4.64 12.76
CA ALA A 179 13.22 -5.03 13.18
C ALA A 179 14.07 -3.80 13.53
N HIS A 180 14.17 -2.86 12.60
CA HIS A 180 15.03 -1.68 12.74
C HIS A 180 14.32 -0.40 12.30
N LEU A 181 14.35 0.62 13.15
CA LEU A 181 14.10 2.00 12.75
C LEU A 181 15.43 2.64 12.40
N VAL A 182 15.51 3.29 11.24
CA VAL A 182 16.74 3.90 10.74
C VAL A 182 16.42 5.31 10.26
N THR A 183 16.67 6.29 11.12
CA THR A 183 16.23 7.67 10.91
C THR A 183 17.39 8.65 10.78
N SER A 184 17.12 9.75 10.09
CA SER A 184 18.01 10.90 10.01
C SER A 184 17.84 11.91 11.16
N ARG A 185 16.98 11.63 12.14
CA ARG A 185 16.91 12.39 13.39
C ARG A 185 18.24 12.25 14.15
N LEU A 186 18.62 13.31 14.85
CA LEU A 186 19.87 13.33 15.62
C LEU A 186 19.70 12.64 16.98
N GLU A 187 20.75 11.99 17.48
CA GLU A 187 20.76 11.28 18.78
C GLU A 187 20.32 12.16 19.96
N LYS A 188 20.60 13.48 19.91
CA LYS A 188 20.15 14.45 20.92
C LYS A 188 18.62 14.58 21.06
N TYR A 189 17.87 13.96 20.16
CA TYR A 189 16.39 13.91 20.13
C TYR A 189 15.83 12.50 20.34
N ARG A 190 16.66 11.56 20.84
CA ARG A 190 16.24 10.18 21.08
C ARG A 190 15.06 10.11 22.03
N ALA A 191 15.09 10.82 23.15
CA ALA A 191 14.02 10.82 24.14
C ALA A 191 12.67 11.22 23.52
N GLU A 192 12.61 12.34 22.80
CA GLU A 192 11.38 12.79 22.14
C GLU A 192 10.90 11.81 21.06
N THR A 193 11.84 11.18 20.35
CA THR A 193 11.54 10.20 19.31
C THR A 193 10.94 8.93 19.93
N GLU A 194 11.56 8.38 20.98
CA GLU A 194 11.10 7.17 21.66
C GLU A 194 9.75 7.40 22.37
N ASP A 195 9.55 8.55 23.00
CA ASP A 195 8.26 8.95 23.60
C ASP A 195 7.15 9.04 22.54
N TRP A 196 7.45 9.54 21.35
CA TRP A 196 6.49 9.56 20.25
C TRP A 196 6.18 8.16 19.72
N LEU A 197 7.21 7.32 19.53
CA LEU A 197 7.06 5.95 19.07
C LEU A 197 6.18 5.13 20.02
N GLN A 198 6.42 5.25 21.33
CA GLN A 198 5.64 4.56 22.36
C GLN A 198 4.18 5.01 22.37
N ARG A 199 3.92 6.33 22.36
CA ARG A 199 2.55 6.88 22.37
C ARG A 199 1.73 6.47 21.15
N ASN A 200 2.37 6.27 20.00
CA ASN A 200 1.71 5.85 18.76
C ASN A 200 1.72 4.32 18.56
N GLY A 201 2.15 3.55 19.57
CA GLY A 201 2.11 2.08 19.53
C GLY A 201 3.11 1.46 18.55
N VAL A 202 4.15 2.18 18.14
CA VAL A 202 5.21 1.64 17.28
C VAL A 202 6.07 0.67 18.08
N ARG A 203 6.03 -0.60 17.69
CA ARG A 203 6.87 -1.64 18.27
C ARG A 203 8.08 -1.86 17.36
N TYR A 204 9.28 -1.79 17.92
CA TYR A 204 10.51 -1.94 17.15
C TYR A 204 11.61 -2.65 17.96
N GLY A 205 12.59 -3.23 17.26
CA GLY A 205 13.77 -3.84 17.87
C GLY A 205 14.86 -2.82 18.20
N THR A 206 15.45 -2.21 17.18
CA THR A 206 16.55 -1.23 17.36
C THR A 206 16.25 0.10 16.67
N LEU A 207 16.53 1.20 17.36
CA LEU A 207 16.45 2.56 16.82
C LEU A 207 17.86 3.09 16.52
N HIS A 208 18.17 3.21 15.23
CA HIS A 208 19.41 3.77 14.70
C HIS A 208 19.18 5.24 14.33
N MET A 209 19.93 6.14 14.98
CA MET A 209 19.85 7.59 14.75
C MET A 209 21.24 8.14 14.38
N LEU A 210 21.27 9.35 13.81
CA LEU A 210 22.52 9.99 13.45
C LEU A 210 23.18 10.65 14.68
N ASP A 211 24.38 10.21 15.01
CA ASP A 211 25.21 10.85 16.02
C ASP A 211 26.07 11.97 15.40
N LEU A 212 25.42 13.11 15.13
CA LEU A 212 26.06 14.33 14.63
C LEU A 212 25.66 15.53 15.49
N PRO A 213 26.52 16.57 15.62
CA PRO A 213 26.27 17.67 16.54
C PRO A 213 25.07 18.55 16.14
N SER A 214 24.81 18.71 14.84
CA SER A 214 23.76 19.62 14.35
C SER A 214 23.14 19.19 13.02
N ALA A 215 21.95 19.75 12.74
CA ALA A 215 21.27 19.57 11.46
C ALA A 215 22.06 20.18 10.29
N GLU A 216 22.85 21.23 10.55
CA GLU A 216 23.76 21.83 9.58
C GLU A 216 24.88 20.87 9.20
N GLU A 217 25.52 20.25 10.19
CA GLU A 217 26.60 19.29 9.95
C GLU A 217 26.11 18.07 9.17
N ARG A 218 24.92 17.57 9.54
CA ARG A 218 24.21 16.50 8.83
C ARG A 218 24.00 16.82 7.35
N ARG A 219 23.54 18.05 7.03
CA ARG A 219 23.33 18.52 5.64
C ARG A 219 24.66 18.67 4.91
N ARG A 220 25.68 19.24 5.56
CA ARG A 220 27.02 19.43 5.00
C ARG A 220 27.65 18.12 4.55
N LEU A 221 27.53 17.08 5.37
CA LEU A 221 28.10 15.76 5.09
C LEU A 221 27.23 14.88 4.16
N ASN A 222 25.99 15.31 3.87
CA ASN A 222 25.00 14.57 3.09
C ASN A 222 24.84 13.12 3.58
N MET A 223 24.79 12.93 4.91
CA MET A 223 24.92 11.61 5.55
C MET A 223 23.65 10.76 5.54
N HIS A 224 22.50 11.38 5.24
CA HIS A 224 21.17 10.77 5.36
C HIS A 224 21.05 9.39 4.69
N HIS A 225 21.31 9.34 3.38
CA HIS A 225 21.20 8.10 2.61
C HIS A 225 22.38 7.15 2.91
N LYS A 226 23.59 7.67 3.17
CA LYS A 226 24.78 6.86 3.46
C LYS A 226 24.63 6.07 4.76
N PHE A 227 24.21 6.74 5.83
CA PHE A 227 23.96 6.12 7.12
C PHE A 227 22.87 5.06 7.03
N LYS A 228 21.71 5.41 6.43
CA LYS A 228 20.61 4.46 6.22
C LYS A 228 21.06 3.23 5.44
N ALA A 229 21.80 3.44 4.36
CA ALA A 229 22.33 2.36 3.53
C ALA A 229 23.34 1.48 4.27
N GLU A 230 24.23 2.06 5.08
CA GLU A 230 25.21 1.33 5.86
C GLU A 230 24.56 0.47 6.94
N VAL A 231 23.65 1.04 7.73
CA VAL A 231 22.87 0.28 8.71
C VAL A 231 22.13 -0.84 8.01
N TYR A 232 21.45 -0.56 6.90
CA TYR A 232 20.73 -1.59 6.18
C TYR A 232 21.67 -2.68 5.67
N ARG A 233 22.79 -2.33 5.02
CA ARG A 233 23.79 -3.28 4.50
C ARG A 233 24.35 -4.19 5.61
N ASN A 234 24.66 -3.64 6.77
CA ASN A 234 25.30 -4.35 7.88
C ASN A 234 24.35 -5.27 8.65
N ASN A 235 23.04 -5.20 8.40
CA ASN A 235 22.05 -6.11 8.97
C ASN A 235 21.64 -7.17 7.92
N PRO A 236 22.26 -8.37 7.91
CA PRO A 236 22.01 -9.39 6.87
C PRO A 236 20.61 -9.98 6.94
N LEU A 237 19.98 -10.00 8.11
CA LEU A 237 18.60 -10.45 8.30
C LEU A 237 17.56 -9.43 7.79
N ALA A 238 17.96 -8.17 7.57
CA ALA A 238 17.07 -7.18 7.02
C ALA A 238 16.90 -7.38 5.51
N GLN A 239 15.69 -7.74 5.08
CA GLN A 239 15.37 -8.09 3.69
C GLN A 239 14.68 -6.96 2.90
N LEU A 240 14.17 -5.94 3.59
CA LEU A 240 13.46 -4.81 3.00
C LEU A 240 13.77 -3.52 3.75
N PHE A 241 13.88 -2.40 3.03
CA PHE A 241 13.87 -1.05 3.62
C PHE A 241 12.62 -0.31 3.15
N ILE A 242 11.91 0.38 4.05
CA ILE A 242 10.79 1.26 3.73
C ILE A 242 11.26 2.71 3.85
N GLU A 243 11.25 3.42 2.72
CA GLU A 243 11.70 4.80 2.58
C GLU A 243 10.57 5.65 2.01
N SER A 244 10.52 6.94 2.34
CA SER A 244 9.49 7.84 1.83
C SER A 244 9.88 8.42 0.47
N GLU A 245 11.13 8.88 0.32
CA GLU A 245 11.60 9.64 -0.84
C GLU A 245 12.24 8.77 -1.93
N LYS A 246 11.85 8.99 -3.19
CA LYS A 246 12.39 8.27 -4.35
C LYS A 246 13.93 8.30 -4.42
N ALA A 247 14.53 9.48 -4.28
CA ALA A 247 15.97 9.64 -4.45
C ALA A 247 16.75 8.86 -3.38
N GLN A 248 16.33 8.97 -2.11
CA GLN A 248 16.92 8.19 -1.03
C GLN A 248 16.70 6.69 -1.21
N ALA A 249 15.51 6.26 -1.62
CA ALA A 249 15.22 4.84 -1.83
C ALA A 249 16.16 4.20 -2.86
N ILE A 250 16.42 4.90 -3.97
CA ILE A 250 17.33 4.45 -5.02
C ILE A 250 18.77 4.39 -4.51
N GLU A 251 19.24 5.42 -3.80
CA GLU A 251 20.61 5.47 -3.28
C GLU A 251 20.86 4.44 -2.18
N ILE A 252 19.88 4.21 -1.30
CA ILE A 252 19.92 3.15 -0.29
C ILE A 252 19.96 1.79 -0.97
N MET A 253 19.12 1.54 -1.98
CA MET A 253 19.11 0.28 -2.73
C MET A 253 20.46 0.01 -3.40
N ARG A 254 21.01 1.02 -4.10
CA ARG A 254 22.31 0.92 -4.78
C ARG A 254 23.44 0.63 -3.81
N SER A 255 23.45 1.35 -2.70
CA SER A 255 24.51 1.25 -1.70
C SER A 255 24.41 -0.05 -0.91
N ALA A 256 23.22 -0.43 -0.42
CA ALA A 256 23.03 -1.62 0.39
C ALA A 256 22.98 -2.92 -0.42
N GLY A 257 22.70 -2.84 -1.73
CA GLY A 257 22.54 -4.01 -2.60
C GLY A 257 21.30 -4.84 -2.26
N LYS A 258 20.25 -4.22 -1.71
CA LYS A 258 19.04 -4.89 -1.22
C LYS A 258 17.76 -4.13 -1.60
N PRO A 259 16.59 -4.80 -1.64
CA PRO A 259 15.32 -4.17 -2.01
C PRO A 259 14.93 -3.01 -1.10
N VAL A 260 14.35 -1.96 -1.69
CA VAL A 260 13.80 -0.79 -0.98
C VAL A 260 12.43 -0.45 -1.56
N PHE A 261 11.42 -0.37 -0.70
CA PHE A 261 10.10 0.12 -1.05
C PHE A 261 10.01 1.62 -0.78
N CYS A 262 9.51 2.37 -1.74
CA CYS A 262 9.34 3.82 -1.67
C CYS A 262 7.86 4.19 -1.56
N ILE A 263 7.48 4.88 -0.49
CA ILE A 263 6.10 5.32 -0.23
C ILE A 263 5.63 6.33 -1.28
N GLU A 264 6.44 7.35 -1.59
CA GLU A 264 6.09 8.41 -2.54
C GLU A 264 5.69 7.86 -3.91
N THR A 265 6.46 6.89 -4.40
CA THR A 265 6.24 6.32 -5.73
C THR A 265 5.38 5.07 -5.71
N ASN A 266 5.17 4.48 -4.53
CA ASN A 266 4.54 3.19 -4.35
C ASN A 266 5.19 2.12 -5.24
N ARG A 267 6.52 2.04 -5.18
CA ARG A 267 7.34 1.12 -5.99
C ARG A 267 8.37 0.39 -5.15
N MET A 268 8.65 -0.84 -5.56
CA MET A 268 9.80 -1.60 -5.10
C MET A 268 11.00 -1.35 -6.02
N TYR A 269 12.07 -0.80 -5.48
CA TYR A 269 13.38 -0.71 -6.12
C TYR A 269 14.22 -1.93 -5.75
N VAL A 270 14.73 -2.65 -6.74
CA VAL A 270 15.57 -3.84 -6.53
C VAL A 270 16.92 -3.69 -7.23
N PRO A 271 17.99 -4.31 -6.70
CA PRO A 271 19.28 -4.35 -7.37
C PRO A 271 19.18 -4.91 -8.80
N GLY A 272 19.92 -4.32 -9.73
CA GLY A 272 19.94 -4.73 -11.13
C GLY A 272 18.95 -4.01 -12.06
N MET A 273 18.05 -3.16 -11.53
CA MET A 273 17.20 -2.30 -12.35
C MET A 273 18.03 -1.34 -13.22
N LYS A 274 17.63 -1.16 -14.49
CA LYS A 274 18.28 -0.22 -15.41
C LYS A 274 17.86 1.21 -15.08
N GLN A 275 18.72 2.19 -15.42
CA GLN A 275 18.44 3.61 -15.15
C GLN A 275 17.08 4.08 -15.68
N LYS A 276 16.69 3.65 -16.89
CA LYS A 276 15.37 3.93 -17.47
C LYS A 276 14.21 3.49 -16.58
N GLU A 277 14.34 2.36 -15.87
CA GLU A 277 13.32 1.81 -14.98
C GLU A 277 13.28 2.54 -13.62
N LEU A 278 14.39 3.16 -13.23
CA LEU A 278 14.47 4.02 -12.04
C LEU A 278 13.85 5.39 -12.33
N ASP A 279 14.05 5.91 -13.54
CA ASP A 279 13.56 7.23 -13.95
C ASP A 279 12.05 7.24 -14.23
N THR A 280 11.45 6.10 -14.56
CA THR A 280 9.99 6.03 -14.77
C THR A 280 9.25 6.43 -13.50
N THR A 281 8.56 7.56 -13.55
CA THR A 281 7.48 7.86 -12.62
C THR A 281 6.23 7.24 -13.24
N GLN A 282 5.80 6.05 -12.79
CA GLN A 282 4.41 5.66 -12.98
C GLN A 282 3.58 6.74 -12.27
N PRO A 283 2.74 7.52 -12.96
CA PRO A 283 2.05 8.62 -12.34
C PRO A 283 0.93 8.07 -11.46
N GLY A 284 1.23 7.85 -10.18
CA GLY A 284 0.22 7.96 -9.12
C GLY A 284 -0.37 9.38 -9.19
N GLY A 285 -1.69 9.48 -9.11
CA GLY A 285 -2.46 10.68 -9.48
C GLY A 285 -1.95 12.02 -8.94
N LEU A 286 -2.00 13.03 -9.83
CA LEU A 286 -2.04 14.47 -9.57
C LEU A 286 -0.90 15.11 -8.76
N ARG A 287 0.11 15.60 -9.49
CA ARG A 287 0.71 16.95 -9.28
C ARG A 287 1.37 17.47 -10.56
N LYS A 288 0.53 17.89 -11.52
CA LYS A 288 0.85 18.97 -12.48
C LYS A 288 -0.26 20.02 -12.41
N ALA A 289 -0.44 20.59 -11.23
CA ALA A 289 -0.90 21.97 -11.11
C ALA A 289 0.36 22.82 -10.98
N LEU A 290 0.42 23.93 -11.74
CA LEU A 290 1.53 24.88 -11.90
C LEU A 290 2.49 24.54 -13.05
N GLY A 291 2.12 25.00 -14.24
CA GLY A 291 3.03 25.01 -15.37
C GLY A 291 2.35 25.09 -16.74
N LYS A 292 1.38 26.00 -16.91
CA LYS A 292 1.02 26.63 -18.19
C LYS A 292 -0.05 27.69 -17.92
N ALA A 293 0.39 28.86 -17.49
CA ALA A 293 -0.37 30.08 -17.72
C ALA A 293 -0.45 30.27 -19.24
N ARG A 294 -1.57 29.87 -19.85
CA ARG A 294 -2.01 30.40 -21.14
C ARG A 294 -3.27 31.20 -20.88
N ARG A 295 -3.12 32.52 -21.03
CA ARG A 295 -4.17 33.53 -21.05
C ARG A 295 -5.35 33.05 -21.89
N LEU A 296 -6.55 33.11 -21.33
CA LEU A 296 -7.81 33.13 -22.08
C LEU A 296 -8.55 34.43 -21.72
N PRO A 297 -9.06 35.18 -22.72
CA PRO A 297 -9.65 36.49 -22.50
C PRO A 297 -11.04 36.40 -21.87
N ARG A 298 -11.30 37.29 -20.91
CA ARG A 298 -12.62 37.55 -20.33
C ARG A 298 -13.61 37.95 -21.43
N ARG A 299 -14.73 37.22 -21.55
CA ARG A 299 -15.97 37.76 -22.10
C ARG A 299 -17.16 37.39 -21.21
N VAL A 300 -17.66 38.44 -20.58
CA VAL A 300 -19.03 38.77 -20.12
C VAL A 300 -20.12 37.81 -20.59
N VAL A 301 -20.90 37.27 -19.65
CA VAL A 301 -22.36 37.14 -19.78
C VAL A 301 -22.97 37.38 -18.39
N ASP A 302 -23.41 38.62 -18.17
CA ASP A 302 -24.44 38.96 -17.20
C ASP A 302 -25.81 38.42 -17.66
N THR A 303 -26.74 38.35 -16.73
CA THR A 303 -28.21 38.23 -16.89
C THR A 303 -28.80 36.86 -17.26
N ALA A 304 -29.23 36.13 -16.23
CA ALA A 304 -30.48 35.35 -16.24
C ALA A 304 -30.99 35.06 -14.80
N VAL A 305 -31.17 36.12 -14.00
CA VAL A 305 -32.04 36.08 -12.81
C VAL A 305 -32.94 37.29 -12.88
N ALA A 306 -34.07 37.17 -13.57
CA ALA A 306 -35.29 37.94 -13.30
C ALA A 306 -36.38 37.58 -14.31
N ARG A 307 -37.56 37.30 -13.76
CA ARG A 307 -38.90 37.38 -14.36
C ARG A 307 -39.29 36.25 -15.32
N LEU A 308 -40.15 35.38 -14.80
CA LEU A 308 -41.48 35.13 -15.36
C LEU A 308 -42.43 34.78 -14.20
N MET A 309 -43.20 35.76 -13.74
CA MET A 309 -44.48 35.52 -13.08
C MET A 309 -45.53 35.15 -14.15
N PRO A 310 -46.53 34.31 -13.83
CA PRO A 310 -47.58 33.93 -14.77
C PRO A 310 -48.64 35.02 -14.89
N ILE A 311 -49.14 35.24 -16.11
CA ILE A 311 -50.41 35.92 -16.37
C ILE A 311 -51.31 34.90 -17.06
N ALA A 312 -52.41 34.55 -16.42
CA ALA A 312 -53.62 34.07 -17.09
C ALA A 312 -54.83 34.70 -16.39
N GLN A 313 -55.80 35.04 -17.23
CA GLN A 313 -57.04 35.78 -16.98
C GLN A 313 -57.99 35.07 -16.03
#